data_AF-A0A0M2LYT7-F1
#
_entry.id   AF-A0A0M2LYT7-F1
#
_cell.length_a   1.000
_cell.length_b   1.000
_cell.length_c   1.000
_cell.angle_alpha   90.00
_cell.angle_beta   90.00
_cell.angle_gamma   90.00
#
_symmetry.space_group_name_H-M   'P 1'
#
loop_
_entity.id
_entity.type
_entity.pdbx_description
1 polymer ?
#
loop_
_entity_poly.entity_id
_entity_poly.type
_entity_poly.pdbx_seq_one_letter_code
_entity_poly.pdbx_strand_id
1 'polypeptide(L)'
;MEEDDLYAQLMAGTALPEPPCPINWNLLSSGDAEAEWLALNQWVDWLRRTYGLPEAVVPPLWHRHPELVWELSALHLHWIASYDPDQSPSGPIAWHTDFAAARDRLREWVATCGARIDRDRPTRQTVWPGEDPQGPIEDETITDRADDFIGFVAADVQARQEIEDEFLRKRIRSTHSGIHQ
;
A
#
# COMPACT_ATOMS: atom_id res chain seq x y z
N MET A 1 23.31 37.95 -0.66
CA MET A 1 22.08 37.81 0.14
C MET A 1 20.92 37.20 -0.66
N GLU A 2 21.04 37.03 -1.99
CA GLU A 2 20.12 36.19 -2.79
C GLU A 2 20.65 34.75 -2.99
N GLU A 3 21.97 34.55 -2.97
CA GLU A 3 22.60 33.22 -3.13
C GLU A 3 22.42 32.28 -1.92
N ASP A 4 22.42 32.81 -0.68
CA ASP A 4 22.22 32.03 0.54
C ASP A 4 20.78 31.49 0.66
N ASP A 5 19.79 32.27 0.22
CA ASP A 5 18.39 31.85 0.20
C ASP A 5 18.15 30.76 -0.85
N LEU A 6 18.77 30.88 -2.03
CA LEU A 6 18.69 29.84 -3.06
C LEU A 6 19.34 28.53 -2.58
N TYR A 7 20.47 28.61 -1.87
CA TYR A 7 21.13 27.45 -1.26
C TYR A 7 20.27 26.83 -0.15
N ALA A 8 19.68 27.63 0.73
CA ALA A 8 18.77 27.13 1.76
C ALA A 8 17.51 26.47 1.15
N GLN A 9 16.99 27.01 0.03
CA GLN A 9 15.83 26.47 -0.68
C GLN A 9 16.17 25.17 -1.44
N LEU A 10 17.35 25.09 -2.05
CA LEU A 10 17.88 23.86 -2.63
C LEU A 10 18.12 22.80 -1.55
N MET A 11 18.72 23.18 -0.43
CA MET A 11 19.02 22.27 0.67
C MET A 11 17.78 21.84 1.47
N ALA A 12 16.72 22.65 1.50
CA ALA A 12 15.42 22.24 2.01
C ALA A 12 14.76 21.17 1.11
N GLY A 13 15.06 21.18 -0.20
CA GLY A 13 14.72 20.09 -1.12
C GLY A 13 15.66 18.88 -1.03
N THR A 14 16.76 18.97 -0.27
CA THR A 14 17.70 17.87 0.01
C THR A 14 17.62 17.38 1.46
N ALA A 15 16.57 17.73 2.20
CA ALA A 15 16.29 17.00 3.44
C ALA A 15 16.15 15.52 3.04
N LEU A 16 17.07 14.68 3.54
CA LEU A 16 17.06 13.27 3.22
C LEU A 16 15.67 12.74 3.60
N PRO A 17 15.00 11.99 2.71
CA PRO A 17 13.75 11.35 3.08
C PRO A 17 13.99 10.53 4.34
N GLU A 18 13.01 10.50 5.26
CA GLU A 18 13.12 9.65 6.43
C GLU A 18 13.44 8.21 5.99
N PRO A 19 14.33 7.50 6.72
CA PRO A 19 14.68 6.14 6.34
C PRO A 19 13.41 5.30 6.14
N PRO A 20 13.27 4.58 5.01
CA PRO A 20 12.08 3.80 4.74
C PRO A 20 11.86 2.79 5.86
N CYS A 21 10.71 2.88 6.52
CA CYS A 21 10.33 1.97 7.59
C CYS A 21 9.38 0.89 7.08
N PRO A 22 9.38 -0.33 7.67
CA PRO A 22 8.42 -1.36 7.29
C PRO A 22 6.98 -0.87 7.48
N ILE A 23 6.18 -0.93 6.41
CA ILE A 23 4.76 -0.58 6.46
C ILE A 23 4.00 -1.76 7.05
N ASN A 24 3.23 -1.51 8.10
CA ASN A 24 2.22 -2.43 8.62
C ASN A 24 0.84 -1.83 8.45
N TRP A 25 0.14 -2.20 7.37
CA TRP A 25 -1.18 -1.71 7.01
C TRP A 25 -2.24 -1.83 8.12
N ASN A 26 -2.09 -2.78 9.04
CA ASN A 26 -3.02 -2.98 10.15
C ASN A 26 -2.87 -1.95 11.27
N LEU A 27 -1.75 -1.21 11.30
CA LEU A 27 -1.38 -0.30 12.38
C LEU A 27 -1.36 1.17 11.95
N LEU A 28 -1.57 1.45 10.67
CA LEU A 28 -1.59 2.81 10.15
C LEU A 28 -2.80 3.59 10.68
N SER A 29 -2.55 4.84 11.07
CA SER A 29 -3.61 5.82 11.29
C SER A 29 -4.36 6.10 9.99
N SER A 30 -5.51 6.76 10.07
CA SER A 30 -6.26 7.17 8.89
C SER A 30 -5.43 8.03 7.92
N GLY A 31 -4.68 9.00 8.46
CA GLY A 31 -3.82 9.88 7.67
C GLY A 31 -2.61 9.16 7.06
N ASP A 32 -1.93 8.31 7.85
CA ASP A 32 -0.79 7.55 7.35
C ASP A 32 -1.24 6.54 6.27
N ALA A 33 -2.38 5.88 6.46
CA ALA A 33 -2.93 4.96 5.48
C ALA A 33 -3.24 5.65 4.15
N GLU A 34 -3.84 6.85 4.18
CA GLU A 34 -4.10 7.63 2.97
C GLU A 34 -2.81 7.95 2.21
N ALA A 35 -1.79 8.46 2.92
CA ALA A 35 -0.51 8.79 2.33
C ALA A 35 0.17 7.56 1.70
N GLU A 36 0.20 6.43 2.41
CA GLU A 36 0.80 5.19 1.92
C GLU A 36 0.04 4.60 0.73
N TRP A 37 -1.29 4.66 0.73
CA TRP A 37 -2.09 4.23 -0.43
C TRP A 37 -1.75 5.03 -1.69
N LEU A 38 -1.69 6.36 -1.56
CA LEU A 38 -1.39 7.25 -2.69
C LEU A 38 0.05 7.06 -3.19
N ALA A 39 1.02 6.97 -2.29
CA ALA A 39 2.42 6.73 -2.63
C ALA A 39 2.59 5.38 -3.34
N LEU A 40 1.98 4.32 -2.80
CA LEU A 40 2.05 3.00 -3.41
C LEU A 40 1.37 2.96 -4.78
N ASN A 41 0.20 3.58 -4.96
CA ASN A 41 -0.48 3.59 -6.25
C ASN A 41 0.32 4.35 -7.32
N GLN A 42 0.93 5.48 -6.97
CA GLN A 42 1.82 6.20 -7.87
C GLN A 42 3.01 5.34 -8.28
N TRP A 43 3.65 4.67 -7.31
CA TRP A 43 4.81 3.82 -7.58
C TRP A 43 4.45 2.58 -8.40
N VAL A 44 3.32 1.92 -8.13
CA VAL A 44 2.82 0.78 -8.91
C VAL A 44 2.51 1.20 -10.35
N ASP A 45 1.93 2.38 -10.57
CA ASP A 45 1.69 2.91 -11.92
C ASP A 45 3.00 3.21 -12.67
N TRP A 46 4.01 3.74 -11.97
CA TRP A 46 5.36 3.88 -12.53
C TRP A 46 5.99 2.52 -12.86
N LEU A 47 5.94 1.55 -11.94
CA LEU A 47 6.54 0.23 -12.07
C LEU A 47 5.98 -0.51 -13.29
N ARG A 48 4.65 -0.58 -13.40
CA ARG A 48 4.01 -1.31 -14.51
C ARG A 48 4.32 -0.69 -15.87
N ARG A 49 4.42 0.65 -15.95
CA ARG A 49 4.69 1.36 -17.21
C ARG A 49 6.17 1.25 -17.59
N THR A 50 7.06 1.39 -16.61
CA THR A 50 8.52 1.36 -16.81
C THR A 50 8.98 -0.03 -17.28
N TYR A 51 8.44 -1.10 -16.69
CA TYR A 51 8.84 -2.47 -17.00
C TYR A 51 7.86 -3.21 -17.94
N GLY A 52 6.83 -2.53 -18.46
CA GLY A 52 5.84 -3.13 -19.36
C GLY A 52 5.13 -4.34 -18.74
N LEU A 53 4.74 -4.26 -17.46
CA LEU A 53 4.15 -5.39 -16.75
C LEU A 53 2.72 -5.66 -17.26
N PRO A 54 2.39 -6.91 -17.62
CA PRO A 54 1.03 -7.28 -17.99
C PRO A 54 0.13 -7.39 -16.75
N GLU A 55 -1.18 -7.43 -16.97
CA GLU A 55 -2.20 -7.62 -15.93
C GLU A 55 -1.99 -8.91 -15.12
N ALA A 56 -1.39 -9.92 -15.76
CA ALA A 56 -1.03 -11.17 -15.11
C ALA A 56 0.07 -11.03 -14.04
N VAL A 57 0.75 -9.88 -13.95
CA VAL A 57 1.71 -9.57 -12.87
C VAL A 57 1.12 -8.53 -11.93
N VAL A 58 0.51 -7.46 -12.47
CA VAL A 58 -0.15 -6.43 -11.66
C VAL A 58 -1.54 -6.17 -12.25
N PRO A 59 -2.61 -6.69 -11.65
CA PRO A 59 -3.97 -6.55 -12.18
C PRO A 59 -4.50 -5.13 -11.93
N PRO A 60 -5.57 -4.71 -12.64
CA PRO A 60 -6.09 -3.36 -12.48
C PRO A 60 -6.56 -3.05 -11.06
N LEU A 61 -7.18 -3.99 -10.34
CA LEU A 61 -7.64 -3.77 -8.96
C LEU A 61 -6.73 -4.39 -7.90
N TRP A 62 -5.40 -4.39 -8.11
CA TRP A 62 -4.41 -4.94 -7.16
C TRP A 62 -4.60 -4.46 -5.71
N HIS A 63 -5.11 -3.24 -5.49
CA HIS A 63 -5.35 -2.65 -4.17
C HIS A 63 -6.44 -3.38 -3.37
N ARG A 64 -7.29 -4.17 -4.03
CA ARG A 64 -8.30 -5.01 -3.39
C ARG A 64 -7.76 -6.37 -2.91
N HIS A 65 -6.52 -6.71 -3.24
CA HIS A 65 -5.90 -8.01 -2.95
C HIS A 65 -4.80 -7.84 -1.90
N PRO A 66 -5.05 -8.19 -0.63
CA PRO A 66 -4.10 -7.95 0.45
C PRO A 66 -2.71 -8.55 0.19
N GLU A 67 -2.63 -9.74 -0.40
CA GLU A 67 -1.37 -10.40 -0.76
C GLU A 67 -0.55 -9.59 -1.77
N LEU A 68 -1.20 -8.91 -2.72
CA LEU A 68 -0.53 -8.00 -3.65
C LEU A 68 -0.11 -6.72 -2.95
N VAL A 69 -0.97 -6.17 -2.09
CA VAL A 69 -0.66 -4.96 -1.31
C VAL A 69 0.58 -5.17 -0.45
N TRP A 70 0.67 -6.27 0.29
CA TRP A 70 1.83 -6.58 1.13
C TRP A 70 3.12 -6.75 0.32
N GLU A 71 3.09 -7.54 -0.75
CA GLU A 71 4.26 -7.79 -1.60
C GLU A 71 4.73 -6.50 -2.32
N LEU A 72 3.79 -5.72 -2.88
CA LEU A 72 4.10 -4.47 -3.57
C LEU A 72 4.63 -3.41 -2.60
N SER A 73 4.10 -3.34 -1.38
CA SER A 73 4.62 -2.43 -0.35
C SER A 73 6.06 -2.75 0.02
N ALA A 74 6.37 -4.03 0.23
CA ALA A 74 7.73 -4.47 0.54
C ALA A 74 8.70 -4.18 -0.63
N LEU A 75 8.27 -4.42 -1.87
CA LEU A 75 9.06 -4.14 -3.05
C LEU A 75 9.30 -2.63 -3.26
N HIS A 76 8.30 -1.80 -2.92
CA HIS A 76 8.41 -0.35 -2.95
C HIS A 76 9.45 0.15 -1.94
N LEU A 77 9.36 -0.30 -0.68
CA LEU A 77 10.34 0.05 0.35
C LEU A 77 11.76 -0.41 -0.01
N HIS A 78 11.89 -1.61 -0.58
CA HIS A 78 13.18 -2.08 -1.08
C HIS A 78 13.70 -1.19 -2.20
N TRP A 79 12.83 -0.72 -3.11
CA TRP A 79 13.22 0.22 -4.15
C TRP A 79 13.73 1.53 -3.55
N ILE A 80 12.99 2.14 -2.62
CA ILE A 80 13.41 3.38 -1.94
C ILE A 80 14.78 3.18 -1.29
N ALA A 81 14.93 2.12 -0.49
CA ALA A 81 16.19 1.82 0.19
C ALA A 81 17.34 1.60 -0.79
N SER A 82 17.11 0.94 -1.93
CA SER A 82 18.16 0.66 -2.91
C SER A 82 18.66 1.89 -3.67
N TYR A 83 17.95 3.01 -3.64
CA TYR A 83 18.34 4.28 -4.25
C TYR A 83 18.66 5.37 -3.22
N ASP A 84 18.77 5.00 -1.94
CA ASP A 84 19.20 5.92 -0.88
C ASP A 84 20.65 6.40 -1.13
N PRO A 85 20.97 7.70 -0.93
CA PRO A 85 22.31 8.24 -1.15
C PRO A 85 23.42 7.58 -0.32
N ASP A 86 23.09 7.07 0.86
CA ASP A 86 24.05 6.42 1.76
C ASP A 86 24.20 4.92 1.47
N GLN A 87 23.43 4.38 0.52
CA GLN A 87 23.48 2.97 0.17
C GLN A 87 24.56 2.61 -0.85
N SER A 88 24.89 1.31 -0.88
CA SER A 88 25.84 0.77 -1.84
C SER A 88 25.43 1.12 -3.29
N PRO A 89 26.36 1.54 -4.17
CA PRO A 89 26.08 1.70 -5.60
C PRO A 89 25.56 0.43 -6.29
N SER A 90 25.74 -0.74 -5.67
CA SER A 90 25.17 -2.02 -6.13
C SER A 90 23.72 -2.28 -5.65
N GLY A 91 23.15 -1.43 -4.80
CA GLY A 91 21.78 -1.53 -4.30
C GLY A 91 20.72 -1.63 -5.40
N PRO A 92 20.81 -0.81 -6.48
CA PRO A 92 19.88 -0.90 -7.59
C PRO A 92 19.90 -2.26 -8.31
N ILE A 93 21.08 -2.85 -8.55
CA ILE A 93 21.16 -4.16 -9.24
C ILE A 93 20.70 -5.30 -8.33
N ALA A 94 20.93 -5.19 -7.01
CA ALA A 94 20.36 -6.11 -6.03
C ALA A 94 18.83 -6.08 -6.05
N TRP A 95 18.22 -4.88 -6.06
CA TRP A 95 16.77 -4.73 -6.17
C TRP A 95 16.20 -5.39 -7.43
N HIS A 96 16.87 -5.26 -8.58
CA HIS A 96 16.41 -5.92 -9.81
C HIS A 96 16.45 -7.45 -9.72
N THR A 97 17.37 -8.01 -8.93
CA THR A 97 17.47 -9.45 -8.69
C THR A 97 16.28 -9.92 -7.86
N ASP A 98 15.94 -9.21 -6.78
CA ASP A 98 14.78 -9.52 -5.94
C ASP A 98 13.46 -9.22 -6.64
N PHE A 99 13.39 -8.18 -7.47
CA PHE A 99 12.25 -7.87 -8.32
C PHE A 99 11.94 -9.01 -9.30
N ALA A 100 12.96 -9.66 -9.86
CA ALA A 100 12.73 -10.82 -10.73
C ALA A 100 12.01 -11.94 -9.98
N ALA A 101 12.43 -12.26 -8.75
CA ALA A 101 11.77 -13.26 -7.91
C ALA A 101 10.36 -12.81 -7.46
N ALA A 102 10.18 -11.53 -7.15
CA ALA A 102 8.88 -10.97 -6.78
C ALA A 102 7.87 -11.08 -7.92
N ARG A 103 8.27 -10.88 -9.17
CA ARG A 103 7.37 -11.01 -10.34
C ARG A 103 6.79 -12.42 -10.46
N ASP A 104 7.54 -13.45 -10.11
CA ASP A 104 7.02 -14.83 -10.13
C ASP A 104 5.95 -15.04 -9.05
N ARG A 105 6.18 -14.53 -7.82
CA ARG A 105 5.19 -14.55 -6.73
C ARG A 105 3.94 -13.74 -7.07
N LEU A 106 4.10 -12.55 -7.64
CA LEU A 106 2.98 -11.71 -8.08
C LEU A 106 2.11 -12.45 -9.10
N ARG A 107 2.70 -13.18 -10.06
CA ARG A 107 1.92 -14.01 -11.01
C ARG A 107 1.14 -15.11 -10.31
N GLU A 108 1.73 -15.74 -9.30
CA GLU A 108 1.07 -16.76 -8.49
C GLU A 108 -0.13 -16.18 -7.72
N TRP A 109 0.03 -14.99 -7.13
CA TRP A 109 -1.06 -14.28 -6.46
C TRP A 109 -2.20 -13.95 -7.42
N VAL A 110 -1.88 -13.36 -8.58
CA VAL A 110 -2.88 -13.03 -9.61
C VAL A 110 -3.61 -14.27 -10.12
N ALA A 111 -2.89 -15.38 -10.32
CA ALA A 111 -3.49 -16.64 -10.73
C ALA A 111 -4.43 -17.21 -9.65
N THR A 112 -4.07 -17.04 -8.37
CA THR A 112 -4.85 -17.52 -7.22
C THR A 112 -6.12 -16.70 -7.01
N CYS A 113 -6.02 -15.37 -7.00
CA CYS A 113 -7.19 -14.51 -6.88
C CYS A 113 -8.04 -14.53 -8.15
N GLY A 114 -7.45 -14.77 -9.31
CA GLY A 114 -8.13 -14.88 -10.60
C GLY A 114 -8.51 -13.54 -11.23
N ALA A 115 -7.87 -12.45 -10.77
CA ALA A 115 -8.05 -11.11 -11.34
C ALA A 115 -7.66 -11.08 -12.83
N ARG A 116 -8.40 -10.29 -13.62
CA ARG A 116 -8.20 -10.11 -15.06
C ARG A 116 -8.26 -8.64 -15.43
N ILE A 117 -8.05 -8.35 -16.72
CA ILE A 117 -8.09 -6.97 -17.24
C ILE A 117 -9.49 -6.34 -17.14
N ASP A 118 -10.56 -7.14 -17.28
CA ASP A 118 -11.96 -6.69 -17.38
C ASP A 118 -12.81 -7.02 -16.16
N ARG A 119 -12.32 -7.89 -15.29
CA ARG A 119 -13.05 -8.36 -14.11
C ARG A 119 -12.11 -8.71 -12.96
N ASP A 120 -12.63 -8.57 -11.76
CA ASP A 120 -11.95 -8.86 -10.52
C ASP A 120 -12.81 -9.75 -9.63
N ARG A 121 -12.17 -10.47 -8.71
CA ARG A 121 -12.89 -11.20 -7.65
C ARG A 121 -11.99 -11.32 -6.43
N PRO A 122 -12.53 -11.25 -5.20
CA PRO A 122 -11.74 -11.44 -3.99
C PRO A 122 -11.01 -12.78 -3.94
N THR A 123 -9.84 -12.79 -3.29
CA THR A 123 -9.06 -14.01 -3.07
C THR A 123 -9.83 -15.01 -2.23
N ARG A 124 -10.03 -16.21 -2.80
CA ARG A 124 -10.78 -17.28 -2.13
C ARG A 124 -10.01 -17.79 -0.93
N GLN A 125 -10.66 -17.79 0.23
CA GLN A 125 -10.09 -18.38 1.44
C GLN A 125 -10.52 -19.83 1.58
N THR A 126 -9.57 -20.68 1.98
CA THR A 126 -9.88 -22.07 2.33
C THR A 126 -10.59 -22.08 3.68
N VAL A 127 -11.77 -22.69 3.74
CA VAL A 127 -12.55 -22.84 4.96
C VAL A 127 -11.95 -23.96 5.81
N TRP A 128 -11.55 -23.65 7.04
CA TRP A 128 -10.98 -24.63 7.97
C TRP A 128 -12.08 -25.34 8.76
N PRO A 129 -11.82 -26.52 9.35
CA PRO A 129 -12.81 -27.22 10.16
C PRO A 129 -13.34 -26.34 11.31
N GLY A 130 -14.65 -26.08 11.31
CA GLY A 130 -15.32 -25.24 12.31
C GLY A 130 -15.59 -23.80 11.87
N GLU A 131 -15.13 -23.39 10.69
CA GLU A 131 -15.44 -22.08 10.10
C GLU A 131 -16.69 -22.14 9.24
N ASP A 132 -17.43 -21.03 9.22
CA ASP A 132 -18.55 -20.86 8.30
C ASP A 132 -18.01 -20.65 6.87
N PRO A 133 -18.56 -21.35 5.86
CA PRO A 133 -18.14 -21.14 4.49
C PRO A 133 -18.38 -19.70 4.05
N GLN A 134 -17.42 -19.15 3.31
CA GLN A 134 -17.63 -17.88 2.60
C GLN A 134 -18.80 -18.02 1.63
N GLY A 135 -19.55 -16.94 1.45
CA GLY A 135 -20.60 -16.86 0.44
C GLY A 135 -20.06 -17.06 -0.98
N PRO A 136 -20.94 -17.20 -1.98
CA PRO A 136 -20.53 -17.25 -3.38
C PRO A 136 -19.66 -16.04 -3.73
N ILE A 137 -18.51 -16.30 -4.36
CA ILE A 137 -17.64 -15.25 -4.89
C ILE A 137 -18.02 -15.03 -6.35
N GLU A 138 -18.47 -13.81 -6.67
CA GLU A 138 -18.88 -13.40 -8.01
C GLU A 138 -17.81 -12.51 -8.65
N ASP A 139 -17.69 -12.60 -9.96
CA ASP A 139 -16.79 -11.73 -10.72
C ASP A 139 -17.41 -10.32 -10.85
N GLU A 140 -16.69 -9.31 -10.41
CA GLU A 140 -17.07 -7.90 -10.54
C GLU A 140 -16.44 -7.31 -11.81
N THR A 141 -17.22 -6.57 -12.60
CA THR A 141 -16.71 -5.90 -13.81
C THR A 141 -15.95 -4.63 -13.45
N ILE A 142 -14.76 -4.47 -14.01
CA ILE A 142 -13.93 -3.28 -13.82
C ILE A 142 -14.39 -2.21 -14.81
N THR A 143 -15.10 -1.19 -14.31
CA THR A 143 -15.60 -0.09 -15.16
C THR A 143 -14.57 1.04 -15.27
N ASP A 144 -14.09 1.54 -14.14
CA ASP A 144 -13.02 2.52 -14.06
C ASP A 144 -12.14 2.20 -12.85
N ARG A 145 -10.87 1.89 -13.11
CA ARG A 145 -9.89 1.57 -12.06
C ARG A 145 -9.62 2.77 -11.16
N ALA A 146 -9.55 3.98 -11.71
CA ALA A 146 -9.15 5.17 -10.96
C ALA A 146 -10.24 5.54 -9.95
N ASP A 147 -11.51 5.54 -10.40
CA ASP A 147 -12.65 5.76 -9.52
C ASP A 147 -12.76 4.67 -8.44
N ASP A 148 -12.50 3.41 -8.82
CA ASP A 148 -12.47 2.30 -7.85
C ASP A 148 -11.42 2.50 -6.76
N PHE A 149 -10.21 2.88 -7.16
CA PHE A 149 -9.12 3.14 -6.22
C PHE A 149 -9.46 4.30 -5.26
N ILE A 150 -10.03 5.40 -5.79
CA ILE A 150 -10.46 6.54 -4.98
C ILE A 150 -11.53 6.11 -3.96
N GLY A 151 -12.54 5.37 -4.41
CA GLY A 151 -13.60 4.87 -3.55
C GLY A 151 -13.08 3.92 -2.46
N PHE A 152 -12.16 3.03 -2.82
CA PHE A 152 -11.51 2.09 -1.91
C PHE A 152 -10.73 2.82 -0.81
N VAL A 153 -9.86 3.77 -1.18
CA VAL A 153 -9.05 4.52 -0.22
C VAL A 153 -9.95 5.37 0.69
N ALA A 154 -10.96 6.04 0.14
CA ALA A 154 -11.91 6.81 0.94
C ALA A 154 -12.65 5.94 1.97
N ALA A 155 -13.03 4.71 1.60
CA ALA A 155 -13.68 3.77 2.53
C ALA A 155 -12.72 3.27 3.62
N ASP A 156 -11.47 2.92 3.29
CA ASP A 156 -10.46 2.50 4.27
C ASP A 156 -10.13 3.61 5.27
N VAL A 157 -9.92 4.84 4.77
CA VAL A 157 -9.65 6.02 5.61
C VAL A 157 -10.82 6.30 6.55
N GLN A 158 -12.05 6.29 6.04
CA GLN A 158 -13.25 6.51 6.84
C GLN A 158 -13.38 5.44 7.94
N ALA A 159 -13.15 4.17 7.62
CA ALA A 159 -13.20 3.08 8.61
C ALA A 159 -12.17 3.27 9.73
N ARG A 160 -10.95 3.71 9.39
CA ARG A 160 -9.90 4.02 10.37
C ARG A 160 -10.27 5.21 11.24
N GLN A 161 -10.80 6.28 10.65
CA GLN A 161 -11.26 7.47 11.39
C GLN A 161 -12.34 7.12 12.40
N GLU A 162 -13.28 6.25 12.06
CA GLU A 162 -14.33 5.80 12.98
C GLU A 162 -13.75 5.06 14.20
N ILE A 163 -12.74 4.23 14.00
CA ILE A 163 -12.03 3.52 15.07
C ILE A 163 -11.26 4.51 15.97
N GLU A 164 -10.57 5.47 15.37
CA GLU A 164 -9.82 6.52 16.08
C GLU A 164 -10.76 7.40 16.92
N ASP A 165 -11.88 7.84 16.34
CA ASP A 165 -12.94 8.59 17.00
C ASP A 165 -13.53 7.83 18.18
N GLU A 166 -13.84 6.55 18.01
CA GLU A 166 -14.36 5.72 19.08
C GLU A 166 -13.34 5.58 20.22
N PHE A 167 -12.06 5.38 19.90
CA PHE A 167 -10.99 5.33 20.87
C PHE A 167 -10.87 6.66 21.65
N LEU A 168 -10.89 7.80 20.96
CA LEU A 168 -10.85 9.12 21.58
C LEU A 168 -12.06 9.36 22.49
N ARG A 169 -13.28 9.01 22.05
CA ARG A 169 -14.50 9.11 22.88
C ARG A 169 -14.39 8.25 24.15
N LYS A 170 -13.90 7.01 24.03
CA LYS A 170 -13.66 6.11 25.18
C LYS A 170 -12.63 6.70 26.14
N ARG A 171 -11.53 7.28 25.62
CA ARG A 171 -10.47 7.90 26.40
C ARG A 171 -10.95 9.13 27.17
N ILE A 172 -11.72 10.01 26.53
CA ILE A 172 -12.28 11.21 27.19
C ILE A 172 -13.21 10.80 28.35
N ARG A 173 -14.05 9.78 28.15
CA ARG A 173 -14.98 9.28 29.18
C ARG A 173 -14.25 8.67 30.38
N SER A 174 -13.15 7.94 30.17
CA SER A 174 -12.37 7.35 31.27
C SER A 174 -11.63 8.42 32.08
N THR A 175 -11.08 9.46 31.43
CA THR A 175 -10.45 10.59 32.13
C THR A 175 -11.44 11.36 33.01
N HIS A 176 -12.68 11.58 32.56
CA HIS A 176 -13.70 12.26 33.37
C HIS A 176 -14.22 11.41 34.53
N SER A 177 -14.20 10.08 34.42
CA SER A 177 -14.61 9.18 35.51
C SER A 177 -13.54 9.04 36.60
N GLY A 178 -12.27 9.34 36.32
CA GLY A 178 -11.16 9.25 37.28
C GLY A 178 -10.92 10.49 38.14
N ILE A 179 -11.62 11.61 37.88
CA ILE A 179 -11.48 12.88 38.63
C ILE A 179 -12.44 12.95 39.83
N HIS A 180 -13.31 11.95 40.01
CA HIS A 180 -14.30 11.87 41.11
C HIS A 180 -14.04 10.75 42.14
N GLN A 181 -12.81 10.25 42.24
CA GLN A 181 -12.34 9.39 43.35
C GLN A 181 -11.16 10.04 44.05
#